data_AF-A0A961SXB5-F1
#
_entry.id   AF-A0A961SXB5-F1
#
_cell.length_a   1.000
_cell.length_b   1.000
_cell.length_c   1.000
_cell.angle_alpha   90.00
_cell.angle_beta   90.00
_cell.angle_gamma   90.00
#
_symmetry.space_group_name_H-M   'P 1'
#
loop_
_entity.id
_entity.type
_entity.pdbx_description
1 polymer ?
#
loop_
_entity_poly.entity_id
_entity_poly.type
_entity_poly.pdbx_seq_one_letter_code
_entity_poly.pdbx_strand_id
1 'polypeptide(L)'
;TIKHAHHSFDIDHEGTDSWKHRKAGAKETALVSANRWAIMHELQGHDEPPLEDILARLGECDLVLIEGYKREGHDKIEVLRGERSRDAPLWPNDTSIVAIAAETRPQDCTLPCFNPDDIASIAGFILEHCAIVGKDGRNAAE
;
A
#
# COMPACT_ATOMS: atom_id res chain seq x y z
N THR A 1 -2.26 -1.74 -6.68
CA THR A 1 -1.98 -1.59 -5.24
C THR A 1 -0.52 -1.88 -4.99
N ILE A 2 0.04 -1.37 -3.90
CA ILE A 2 1.40 -1.68 -3.44
C ILE A 2 1.29 -2.25 -2.03
N LYS A 3 2.04 -3.33 -1.77
CA LYS A 3 2.17 -3.89 -0.43
C LYS A 3 3.65 -3.99 -0.08
N HIS A 4 4.07 -3.24 0.93
CA HIS A 4 5.42 -3.30 1.46
C HIS A 4 5.47 -4.33 2.60
N ALA A 5 6.11 -5.47 2.34
CA ALA A 5 6.22 -6.57 3.29
C ALA A 5 7.46 -6.41 4.18
N HIS A 6 7.31 -6.59 5.49
CA HIS A 6 8.43 -6.58 6.44
C HIS A 6 9.27 -7.88 6.47
N HIS A 7 8.92 -8.85 5.64
CA HIS A 7 9.59 -10.15 5.54
C HIS A 7 9.83 -10.48 4.06
N SER A 8 10.83 -11.31 3.79
CA SER A 8 11.08 -11.82 2.45
C SER A 8 9.85 -12.60 1.93
N PHE A 9 9.57 -12.43 0.65
CA PHE A 9 8.56 -13.18 -0.07
C PHE A 9 9.12 -13.64 -1.41
N ASP A 10 8.60 -14.75 -1.93
CA ASP A 10 8.90 -15.22 -3.27
C ASP A 10 7.58 -15.64 -3.94
N ILE A 11 7.42 -15.26 -5.21
CA ILE A 11 6.23 -15.55 -6.01
C ILE A 11 6.45 -16.73 -6.97
N ASP A 12 7.70 -17.19 -7.09
CA ASP A 12 8.11 -18.32 -7.91
C ASP A 12 8.35 -19.56 -7.03
N HIS A 13 8.52 -20.72 -7.67
CA HIS A 13 8.75 -21.99 -6.98
C HIS A 13 10.20 -22.45 -7.09
N GLU A 14 10.75 -22.96 -5.99
CA GLU A 14 12.09 -23.54 -6.00
C GLU A 14 12.20 -24.68 -7.04
N GLY A 15 13.30 -24.67 -7.79
CA GLY A 15 13.60 -25.68 -8.81
C GLY A 15 13.07 -25.37 -10.21
N THR A 16 12.23 -24.34 -10.40
CA THR A 16 11.86 -23.85 -11.75
C THR A 16 13.06 -23.20 -12.44
N ASP A 17 12.98 -23.05 -13.76
CA ASP A 17 14.08 -22.44 -14.53
C ASP A 17 14.22 -20.95 -14.20
N SER A 18 13.12 -20.23 -13.99
CA SER A 18 13.14 -18.83 -13.52
C SER A 18 13.80 -18.71 -12.15
N TRP A 19 13.52 -19.62 -11.22
CA TRP A 19 14.17 -19.64 -9.92
C TRP A 19 15.68 -19.88 -10.06
N LYS A 20 16.09 -20.86 -10.87
CA LYS A 20 17.52 -21.15 -11.12
C LYS A 20 18.24 -19.96 -11.74
N HIS A 21 17.62 -19.27 -12.70
CA HIS A 21 18.20 -18.08 -13.32
C HIS A 21 18.42 -16.94 -12.33
N ARG A 22 17.44 -16.67 -11.45
CA ARG A 22 17.60 -15.67 -10.38
C ARG A 22 18.72 -16.05 -9.42
N LYS A 23 18.78 -17.32 -8.97
CA LYS A 23 19.87 -17.81 -8.10
C LYS A 23 21.24 -17.80 -8.78
N ALA A 24 21.28 -17.89 -10.11
CA ALA A 24 22.50 -17.72 -10.89
C ALA A 24 22.91 -16.24 -11.09
N GLY A 25 22.10 -15.28 -10.61
CA GLY A 25 22.44 -13.86 -10.60
C GLY A 25 21.66 -12.99 -11.60
N ALA A 26 20.62 -13.52 -12.26
CA ALA A 26 19.75 -12.68 -13.08
C ALA A 26 19.11 -11.57 -12.22
N LYS A 27 19.38 -10.31 -12.57
CA LYS A 27 18.85 -9.14 -11.85
C LYS A 27 17.35 -8.96 -12.07
N GLU A 28 16.90 -9.25 -13.29
CA GLU A 28 15.48 -9.24 -13.64
C GLU A 28 15.10 -10.57 -14.28
N THR A 29 13.91 -11.07 -13.93
CA THR A 29 13.33 -12.28 -14.52
C THR A 29 11.84 -12.08 -14.70
N ALA A 30 11.37 -12.28 -15.92
CA ALA A 30 9.95 -12.18 -16.28
C ALA A 30 9.33 -13.57 -16.40
N LEU A 31 8.21 -13.80 -15.71
CA LEU A 31 7.32 -14.93 -15.96
C LEU A 31 6.15 -14.43 -16.79
N VAL A 32 5.87 -15.08 -17.92
CA VAL A 32 4.84 -14.64 -18.88
C VAL A 32 3.92 -15.80 -19.21
N SER A 33 2.62 -15.55 -19.19
CA SER A 33 1.56 -16.47 -19.60
C SER A 33 0.47 -15.73 -20.35
N ALA A 34 -0.48 -16.46 -20.94
CA ALA A 34 -1.62 -15.86 -21.62
C ALA A 34 -2.50 -14.98 -20.71
N ASN A 35 -2.52 -15.24 -19.40
CA ASN A 35 -3.44 -14.57 -18.47
C ASN A 35 -2.76 -13.51 -17.60
N ARG A 36 -1.44 -13.58 -17.43
CA ARG A 36 -0.67 -12.69 -16.55
C ARG A 36 0.82 -12.78 -16.84
N TRP A 37 1.51 -11.74 -16.44
CA TRP A 37 2.95 -11.73 -16.34
C TRP A 37 3.38 -11.10 -15.01
N ALA A 38 4.60 -11.39 -14.59
CA ALA A 38 5.24 -10.79 -13.43
C ALA A 38 6.72 -10.57 -13.74
N ILE A 39 7.28 -9.46 -13.26
CA ILE A 39 8.72 -9.18 -13.28
C ILE A 39 9.21 -9.18 -11.84
N MET A 40 10.22 -9.98 -11.55
CA MET A 40 10.96 -9.92 -10.28
C MET A 40 12.25 -9.16 -10.49
N HIS A 41 12.54 -8.23 -9.57
CA HIS A 41 13.78 -7.48 -9.51
C HIS A 41 14.53 -7.91 -8.25
N GLU A 42 15.71 -8.50 -8.42
CA GLU A 42 16.57 -8.90 -7.30
C GLU A 42 17.36 -7.69 -6.81
N LEU A 43 17.24 -7.35 -5.52
CA LEU A 43 18.01 -6.24 -4.94
C LEU A 43 19.51 -6.57 -4.84
N GLN A 44 19.89 -7.85 -4.71
CA GLN A 44 21.29 -8.29 -4.67
C GLN A 44 22.18 -7.51 -3.68
N GLY A 45 21.62 -7.11 -2.54
CA GLY A 45 22.33 -6.33 -1.52
C GLY A 45 22.22 -4.81 -1.66
N HIS A 46 21.51 -4.30 -2.69
CA HIS A 46 21.05 -2.92 -2.72
C HIS A 46 19.91 -2.68 -1.73
N ASP A 47 19.74 -1.41 -1.35
CA ASP A 47 18.65 -0.96 -0.49
C ASP A 47 17.28 -1.18 -1.14
N GLU A 48 16.24 -1.22 -0.30
CA GLU A 48 14.86 -1.22 -0.76
C GLU A 48 14.57 0.05 -1.58
N PRO A 49 13.84 -0.05 -2.70
CA PRO A 49 13.54 1.09 -3.53
C PRO A 49 12.59 2.05 -2.82
N PRO A 50 12.75 3.36 -2.99
CA PRO A 50 11.78 4.34 -2.53
C PRO A 50 10.43 4.10 -3.22
N LEU A 51 9.36 4.56 -2.59
CA LEU A 51 8.00 4.35 -3.11
C LEU A 51 7.82 4.90 -4.53
N GLU A 52 8.45 6.04 -4.87
CA GLU A 52 8.37 6.66 -6.18
C GLU A 52 8.85 5.74 -7.31
N ASP A 53 9.91 4.97 -7.08
CA ASP A 53 10.48 4.03 -8.04
C ASP A 53 9.53 2.85 -8.29
N ILE A 54 8.78 2.44 -7.26
CA ILE A 54 7.76 1.38 -7.41
C ILE A 54 6.52 1.91 -8.12
N LEU A 55 6.08 3.13 -7.80
CA LEU A 55 4.95 3.77 -8.46
C LEU A 55 5.18 3.92 -9.97
N ALA A 56 6.39 4.30 -10.38
CA ALA A 56 6.77 4.44 -11.78
C ALA A 56 6.69 3.11 -12.59
N ARG A 57 6.63 1.96 -11.91
CA ARG A 57 6.47 0.63 -12.55
C ARG A 57 5.03 0.20 -12.72
N LEU A 58 4.08 0.88 -12.07
CA LEU A 58 2.66 0.57 -12.22
C LEU A 58 2.12 1.17 -13.53
N GLY A 59 1.13 0.49 -14.12
CA GLY A 59 0.38 1.05 -15.24
C GLY A 59 -0.53 2.20 -14.79
N GLU A 60 -1.09 2.91 -15.78
CA GLU A 60 -2.06 3.98 -15.54
C GLU A 60 -3.24 3.49 -14.69
N CYS A 61 -3.58 4.26 -13.65
CA CYS A 61 -4.71 4.01 -12.78
C CYS A 61 -5.16 5.29 -12.08
N ASP A 62 -6.43 5.34 -11.68
CA ASP A 62 -7.01 6.49 -10.96
C ASP A 62 -6.62 6.49 -9.46
N LEU A 63 -6.25 5.32 -8.91
CA LEU A 63 -5.98 5.13 -7.49
C LEU A 63 -4.97 4.01 -7.24
N VAL A 64 -3.96 4.28 -6.41
CA VAL A 64 -3.06 3.27 -5.85
C VAL A 64 -3.26 3.19 -4.33
N LEU A 65 -3.80 2.07 -3.85
CA LEU A 65 -3.79 1.76 -2.42
C LEU A 65 -2.43 1.17 -2.03
N ILE A 66 -1.83 1.74 -0.97
CA ILE A 66 -0.53 1.36 -0.43
C ILE A 66 -0.73 0.78 0.97
N GLU A 67 -0.29 -0.46 1.18
CA GLU A 67 -0.15 -1.07 2.50
C GLU A 67 1.33 -1.06 2.89
N GLY A 68 1.70 -0.29 3.91
CA GLY A 68 3.10 -0.15 4.36
C GLY A 68 3.73 1.14 3.88
N TYR A 69 5.04 1.14 3.59
CA TYR A 69 5.82 2.37 3.30
C TYR A 69 5.57 3.50 4.34
N LYS A 70 5.39 3.14 5.61
CA LYS A 70 4.90 4.06 6.66
C LYS A 70 5.75 5.31 6.91
N ARG A 71 6.99 5.33 6.41
CA ARG A 71 7.94 6.46 6.53
C ARG A 71 7.94 7.39 5.32
N GLU A 72 7.25 7.03 4.26
CA GLU A 72 7.15 7.82 3.03
C GLU A 72 6.09 8.90 3.17
N GLY A 73 6.25 10.03 2.48
CA GLY A 73 5.43 11.23 2.64
C GLY A 73 4.04 11.22 1.97
N HIS A 74 3.53 10.07 1.52
CA HIS A 74 2.20 9.98 0.91
C HIS A 74 1.08 10.08 1.95
N ASP A 75 -0.10 10.55 1.55
CA ASP A 75 -1.26 10.62 2.43
C ASP A 75 -1.67 9.22 2.93
N LYS A 76 -1.92 9.11 4.24
CA LYS A 76 -2.18 7.84 4.93
C LYS A 76 -3.41 7.91 5.81
N ILE A 77 -4.14 6.79 5.84
CA ILE A 77 -5.09 6.50 6.91
C ILE A 77 -4.37 5.61 7.92
N GLU A 78 -4.14 6.12 9.13
CA GLU A 78 -3.48 5.32 10.18
C GLU A 78 -4.49 4.40 10.87
N VAL A 79 -4.20 3.10 10.85
CA VAL A 79 -5.05 2.09 11.49
C VAL A 79 -4.55 1.81 12.90
N LEU A 80 -5.25 2.32 13.91
CA LEU A 80 -4.92 2.11 15.31
C LEU A 80 -5.69 0.92 15.87
N ARG A 81 -4.95 -0.11 16.30
CA ARG A 81 -5.51 -1.36 16.88
C ARG A 81 -5.43 -1.41 18.41
N GLY A 82 -5.31 -0.25 19.06
CA GLY A 82 -5.14 -0.15 20.51
C GLY A 82 -3.92 -0.94 21.00
N GLU A 83 -4.11 -1.73 22.06
CA GLU A 83 -3.05 -2.58 22.66
C GLU A 83 -2.50 -3.66 21.69
N ARG A 84 -3.19 -3.94 20.57
CA ARG A 84 -2.71 -4.90 19.56
C ARG A 84 -1.70 -4.29 18.59
N SER A 85 -1.46 -2.98 18.64
CA SER A 85 -0.42 -2.35 17.83
C SER A 85 0.96 -2.73 18.35
N ARG A 86 1.87 -3.09 17.44
CA ARG A 86 3.28 -3.34 17.79
C ARG A 86 4.09 -2.04 17.88
N ASP A 87 3.63 -1.02 17.16
CA ASP A 87 4.31 0.25 17.01
C ASP A 87 3.50 1.36 17.69
N ALA A 88 4.21 2.40 18.14
CA ALA A 88 3.59 3.64 18.58
C ALA A 88 2.87 4.32 17.40
N PRO A 89 1.75 5.03 17.65
CA PRO A 89 1.09 5.84 16.64
C PRO A 89 2.04 6.83 15.98
N LEU A 90 1.88 7.02 14.67
CA LEU A 90 2.58 8.02 13.87
C LEU A 90 1.95 9.40 14.07
N TRP A 91 0.62 9.47 14.12
CA TRP A 91 -0.08 10.66 14.59
C TRP A 91 0.21 10.89 16.09
N PRO A 92 0.45 12.14 16.56
CA PRO A 92 0.30 13.40 15.84
C PRO A 92 1.57 13.92 15.14
N ASN A 93 2.67 13.17 15.16
CA ASN A 93 3.96 13.66 14.70
C ASN A 93 4.14 13.58 13.17
N ASP A 94 3.42 12.66 12.52
CA ASP A 94 3.42 12.53 11.07
C ASP A 94 2.24 13.30 10.46
N THR A 95 2.55 14.38 9.73
CA THR A 95 1.56 15.26 9.09
C THR A 95 0.94 14.67 7.83
N SER A 96 1.46 13.56 7.33
CA SER A 96 0.89 12.85 6.19
C SER A 96 -0.25 11.90 6.60
N ILE A 97 -0.54 11.78 7.90
CA ILE A 97 -1.76 11.10 8.37
C ILE A 97 -2.95 12.04 8.17
N VAL A 98 -3.86 11.66 7.28
CA VAL A 98 -5.04 12.46 6.90
C VAL A 98 -6.33 11.97 7.56
N ALA A 99 -6.35 10.72 8.05
CA ALA A 99 -7.45 10.16 8.83
C ALA A 99 -6.96 9.03 9.74
N ILE A 100 -7.77 8.68 10.73
CA ILE A 100 -7.54 7.57 11.65
C ILE A 100 -8.64 6.52 11.48
N ALA A 101 -8.28 5.24 11.46
CA ALA A 101 -9.21 4.12 11.59
C ALA A 101 -8.98 3.43 12.95
N ALA A 102 -9.91 3.59 13.89
CA ALA A 102 -9.78 3.08 15.26
C ALA A 102 -11.15 2.75 15.87
N GLU A 103 -11.22 1.71 16.71
CA GLU A 103 -12.44 1.39 17.46
C GLU A 103 -12.84 2.53 18.41
N THR A 104 -11.83 3.21 18.98
CA THR A 104 -12.00 4.36 19.87
C THR A 104 -11.18 5.53 19.32
N ARG A 105 -11.81 6.70 19.19
CA ARG A 105 -11.14 7.95 18.78
C ARG A 105 -10.00 8.28 19.77
N PRO A 106 -8.75 8.50 19.29
CA PRO A 106 -7.68 8.98 20.15
C PRO A 106 -8.01 10.34 20.76
N GLN A 107 -7.57 10.57 21.99
CA GLN A 107 -7.75 11.84 22.66
C GLN A 107 -7.12 12.98 21.84
N ASP A 108 -7.80 14.12 21.78
CA ASP A 108 -7.35 15.33 21.08
C ASP A 108 -7.16 15.18 19.56
N CYS A 109 -7.61 14.06 18.97
CA CYS A 109 -7.55 13.85 17.53
C CYS A 109 -8.59 14.70 16.80
N THR A 110 -8.10 15.65 16.00
CA THR A 110 -8.90 16.55 15.14
C THR A 110 -9.15 16.00 13.75
N LEU A 111 -8.47 14.91 13.36
CA LEU A 111 -8.65 14.27 12.06
C LEU A 111 -9.98 13.51 11.98
N PRO A 112 -10.49 13.26 10.76
CA PRO A 112 -11.53 12.26 10.53
C PRO A 112 -11.13 10.93 11.19
N CYS A 113 -12.06 10.35 11.96
CA CYS A 113 -11.87 9.07 12.63
C CYS A 113 -13.01 8.14 12.26
N PHE A 114 -12.67 6.97 11.73
CA PHE A 114 -13.62 5.95 11.29
C PHE A 114 -13.49 4.69 12.14
N ASN A 115 -14.61 3.98 12.34
CA ASN A 115 -14.53 2.61 12.81
C ASN A 115 -13.86 1.77 11.70
N PRO A 116 -12.86 0.92 11.98
CA PRO A 116 -12.20 0.12 10.96
C PRO A 116 -13.12 -0.81 10.16
N ASP A 117 -14.27 -1.20 10.72
CA ASP A 117 -15.27 -2.03 10.07
C ASP A 117 -16.29 -1.20 9.26
N ASP A 118 -16.25 0.13 9.36
CA ASP A 118 -17.06 1.04 8.54
C ASP A 118 -16.39 1.29 7.18
N ILE A 119 -16.36 0.23 6.37
CA ILE A 119 -15.72 0.23 5.05
C ILE A 119 -16.34 1.26 4.12
N ALA A 120 -17.65 1.50 4.22
CA ALA A 120 -18.35 2.45 3.35
C ALA A 120 -17.88 3.89 3.61
N SER A 121 -17.81 4.31 4.88
CA SER A 121 -17.31 5.65 5.22
C SER A 121 -15.84 5.84 4.86
N ILE A 122 -15.00 4.82 5.10
CA ILE A 122 -13.58 4.87 4.71
C ILE A 122 -13.43 5.00 3.19
N ALA A 123 -14.17 4.21 2.42
CA ALA A 123 -14.14 4.29 0.96
C ALA A 123 -14.64 5.65 0.45
N GLY A 124 -15.74 6.17 1.03
CA GLY A 124 -16.26 7.50 0.71
C GLY A 124 -15.23 8.60 0.94
N PHE A 125 -14.56 8.56 2.10
CA PHE A 125 -13.47 9.48 2.42
C PHE A 125 -12.31 9.38 1.41
N ILE A 126 -11.87 8.17 1.05
CA ILE A 126 -10.78 7.98 0.07
C ILE A 126 -11.15 8.59 -1.28
N LEU A 127 -12.38 8.33 -1.77
CA LEU A 127 -12.83 8.86 -3.05
C LEU A 127 -12.89 10.39 -3.05
N GLU A 128 -13.43 11.00 -1.99
CA GLU A 128 -13.50 12.45 -1.84
C GLU A 128 -12.10 13.08 -1.73
N HIS A 129 -11.26 12.52 -0.85
CA HIS A 129 -9.90 13.02 -0.59
C HIS A 129 -9.00 12.95 -1.82
N CYS A 130 -9.12 11.88 -2.62
CA CYS A 130 -8.39 11.72 -3.87
C CYS A 130 -9.08 12.40 -5.07
N ALA A 131 -10.21 13.09 -4.86
CA ALA A 131 -11.01 13.70 -5.92
C ALA A 131 -11.40 12.74 -7.06
N ILE A 132 -11.67 11.48 -6.72
CA ILE A 132 -12.05 10.44 -7.67
C ILE A 132 -13.57 10.49 -7.87
N VAL A 133 -13.98 10.93 -9.05
CA VAL A 133 -15.40 10.96 -9.44
C VAL A 133 -15.81 9.57 -9.93
N GLY A 134 -16.91 9.03 -9.38
CA GLY A 134 -17.48 7.78 -9.87
C GLY A 134 -17.81 7.85 -11.37
N LYS A 135 -17.65 6.74 -12.09
CA LYS A 135 -17.86 6.66 -13.55
C LYS A 135 -19.26 7.09 -14.02
N ASP A 136 -20.22 7.22 -13.12
CA ASP A 136 -21.61 7.61 -13.42
C ASP A 136 -21.92 9.10 -13.18
N GLY A 137 -20.92 9.94 -12.87
CA GLY A 137 -21.14 11.39 -12.69
C GLY A 137 -22.07 11.76 -11.54
N ARG A 138 -22.31 10.83 -10.60
CA ARG A 138 -23.01 11.09 -9.34
C ARG A 138 -22.01 10.96 -8.20
N ASN A 139 -22.03 11.95 -7.31
CA ASN A 139 -21.28 11.91 -6.07
C ASN A 139 -21.70 10.68 -5.26
N ALA A 140 -20.74 9.99 -4.64
CA ALA A 140 -20.99 8.80 -3.82
C ALA A 140 -21.72 9.11 -2.48
N ALA A 141 -22.42 10.24 -2.41
CA ALA A 141 -23.16 10.73 -1.25
C ALA A 141 -24.68 10.89 -1.52
N GLU A 142 -25.20 10.33 -2.62
CA GLU A 142 -26.63 10.26 -2.93
C GLU A 142 -27.13 8.82 -3.08
#